data_AF-A0A959DQM9-F1
#
_entry.id   AF-A0A959DQM9-F1
#
_cell.length_a   1.000
_cell.length_b   1.000
_cell.length_c   1.000
_cell.angle_alpha   90.00
_cell.angle_beta   90.00
_cell.angle_gamma   90.00
#
_symmetry.space_group_name_H-M   'P 1'
#
loop_
_entity.id
_entity.type
_entity.pdbx_description
1 polymer ?
#
loop_
_entity_poly.entity_id
_entity_poly.type
_entity_poly.pdbx_seq_one_letter_code
_entity_poly.pdbx_strand_id
1 'polypeptide(L)'
;MSSARFYLGLAIVLLLAVVSQLLFGWFLPELKPFIGLGYVAMVYFTTLSVLIYYLSKRLGTHENPYLLLYLTYAVILFKLASSVVIVYAFKRHYHPDTRYFVLPFIVVYILFTIFETAYMAKSGRLKSSKALN
;
A
#
# COMPACT_ATOMS: atom_id res chain seq x y z
N MET A 1 -9.59 -13.03 6.72
CA MET A 1 -8.98 -12.66 8.02
C MET A 1 -10.05 -11.95 8.86
N SER A 2 -10.07 -12.09 10.20
CA SER A 2 -10.99 -11.28 11.03
C SER A 2 -10.69 -9.79 10.87
N SER A 3 -11.72 -8.94 10.89
CA SER A 3 -11.61 -7.48 10.73
C SER A 3 -10.58 -6.88 11.69
N ALA A 4 -10.55 -7.33 12.94
CA ALA A 4 -9.61 -6.85 13.96
C ALA A 4 -8.14 -7.07 13.56
N ARG A 5 -7.83 -8.23 12.97
CA ARG A 5 -6.47 -8.54 12.52
C ARG A 5 -6.06 -7.69 11.31
N PHE A 6 -7.00 -7.33 10.44
CA PHE A 6 -6.73 -6.44 9.31
C PHE A 6 -6.38 -5.04 9.81
N TYR A 7 -7.22 -4.44 10.65
CA TYR A 7 -6.97 -3.10 11.19
C TYR A 7 -5.72 -3.04 12.08
N LEU A 8 -5.43 -4.11 12.84
CA LEU A 8 -4.18 -4.20 13.60
C LEU A 8 -2.97 -4.22 12.66
N GLY A 9 -3.00 -5.01 11.59
CA GLY A 9 -1.92 -5.03 10.60
C GLY A 9 -1.74 -3.69 9.90
N LEU A 10 -2.85 -3.03 9.53
CA LEU A 10 -2.85 -1.69 8.94
C LEU A 10 -2.26 -0.65 9.90
N ALA A 11 -2.62 -0.70 11.19
CA ALA A 11 -2.08 0.18 12.22
C ALA A 11 -0.57 -0.02 12.42
N ILE A 12 -0.09 -1.27 12.42
CA ILE A 12 1.34 -1.58 12.51
C ILE A 12 2.09 -1.01 11.30
N VAL A 13 1.57 -1.21 10.09
CA VAL A 13 2.21 -0.70 8.86
C VAL A 13 2.22 0.82 8.82
N LEU A 14 1.13 1.46 9.25
CA LEU A 14 1.06 2.91 9.42
C LEU A 14 2.09 3.40 10.44
N LEU A 15 2.23 2.75 11.58
CA LEU A 15 3.24 3.09 12.59
C LEU A 15 4.65 2.98 12.02
N LEU A 16 4.96 1.88 11.32
CA LEU A 16 6.25 1.68 10.66
C LEU A 16 6.51 2.76 9.59
N ALA A 17 5.48 3.14 8.83
CA ALA A 17 5.57 4.21 7.86
C ALA A 17 5.88 5.55 8.54
N VAL A 18 5.15 5.93 9.60
CA VAL A 18 5.44 7.15 10.38
C VAL A 18 6.87 7.14 10.91
N VAL A 19 7.30 6.04 11.54
CA VAL A 19 8.66 5.90 12.08
C VAL A 19 9.70 6.07 10.97
N SER A 20 9.48 5.49 9.79
CA SER A 20 10.39 5.67 8.65
C SER A 20 10.51 7.13 8.20
N GLN A 21 9.40 7.89 8.22
CA GLN A 21 9.41 9.31 7.87
C GLN A 21 10.15 10.15 8.91
N LEU A 22 9.99 9.84 10.20
CA LEU A 22 10.72 10.50 11.28
C LEU A 22 12.23 10.21 11.19
N LEU A 23 12.61 8.97 10.89
CA LEU A 23 14.01 8.59 10.68
C LEU A 23 14.62 9.34 9.48
N PHE A 24 13.89 9.49 8.38
CA PHE A 24 14.36 10.33 7.26
C PHE A 24 14.57 11.77 7.68
N GLY A 25 13.64 12.36 8.44
CA GLY A 25 13.78 13.74 8.93
C GLY A 25 14.96 13.93 9.89
N TRP A 26 15.35 12.89 10.64
CA TRP A 26 16.45 12.95 11.61
C TRP A 26 17.82 12.68 10.97
N PHE A 27 17.94 11.60 10.18
CA PHE A 27 19.21 11.14 9.64
C PHE A 27 19.56 11.73 8.27
N LEU A 28 18.56 12.17 7.50
CA LEU A 28 18.73 12.66 6.12
C LEU A 28 18.04 14.03 5.97
N PRO A 29 18.67 15.12 6.46
CA PRO A 29 18.07 16.46 6.43
C PRO A 29 17.67 16.92 5.03
N GLU A 30 18.41 16.48 4.00
CA GLU A 30 18.12 16.74 2.58
C GLU A 30 16.75 16.22 2.13
N LEU A 31 16.20 15.22 2.83
CA LEU A 31 14.88 14.66 2.54
C LEU A 31 13.74 15.36 3.27
N LYS A 32 14.02 16.23 4.26
CA LYS A 32 12.99 16.97 5.02
C LYS A 32 11.94 17.65 4.13
N PRO A 33 12.31 18.37 3.05
CA PRO A 33 11.32 19.03 2.19
C PRO A 33 10.38 18.04 1.49
N PHE A 34 10.81 16.79 1.33
CA PHE A 34 10.11 15.75 0.56
C PHE A 34 9.36 14.75 1.44
N ILE A 35 9.44 14.84 2.78
CA ILE A 35 8.67 13.99 3.69
C ILE A 35 7.15 14.13 3.45
N GLY A 36 6.71 15.31 2.98
CA GLY A 36 5.32 15.53 2.55
C GLY A 36 4.83 14.50 1.52
N LEU A 37 5.70 14.08 0.60
CA LEU A 37 5.38 13.03 -0.38
C LEU A 37 5.14 11.67 0.29
N GLY A 38 5.89 11.36 1.35
CA GLY A 38 5.69 10.16 2.16
C GLY A 38 4.33 10.17 2.87
N TYR A 39 3.91 11.29 3.45
CA TYR A 39 2.58 11.41 4.06
C TYR A 39 1.44 11.28 3.04
N VAL A 40 1.59 11.88 1.85
CA VAL A 40 0.64 11.69 0.74
C VAL A 40 0.53 10.22 0.37
N ALA A 41 1.66 9.52 0.27
CA ALA A 41 1.71 8.08 0.02
C ALA A 41 0.97 7.28 1.10
N MET A 42 1.15 7.64 2.38
CA MET A 42 0.49 6.96 3.50
C MET A 42 -1.03 7.08 3.42
N VAL A 43 -1.55 8.30 3.19
CA VAL A 43 -3.00 8.52 3.04
C VAL A 43 -3.55 7.73 1.85
N TYR A 44 -2.84 7.80 0.72
CA TYR A 44 -3.22 7.10 -0.50
C TYR A 44 -3.26 5.57 -0.31
N PHE A 45 -2.18 4.96 0.16
CA PHE A 45 -2.11 3.51 0.33
C PHE A 45 -2.99 2.99 1.45
N THR A 46 -3.25 3.78 2.49
CA THR A 46 -4.22 3.43 3.53
C THR A 46 -5.62 3.35 2.95
N THR A 47 -6.01 4.37 2.18
CA THR A 47 -7.33 4.41 1.53
C THR A 47 -7.48 3.22 0.57
N LEU A 48 -6.44 2.95 -0.23
CA LEU A 48 -6.43 1.82 -1.16
C LEU A 48 -6.51 0.47 -0.42
N SER A 49 -5.75 0.28 0.65
CA SER A 49 -5.79 -0.93 1.49
C SER A 49 -7.17 -1.18 2.10
N VAL A 50 -7.83 -0.12 2.59
CA VAL A 50 -9.20 -0.22 3.12
C VAL A 50 -10.18 -0.59 2.01
N LEU A 51 -10.07 0.01 0.82
CA LEU A 51 -10.90 -0.35 -0.34
C LEU A 51 -10.71 -1.82 -0.73
N ILE A 52 -9.46 -2.29 -0.80
CA ILE A 52 -9.12 -3.70 -1.10
C ILE A 52 -9.75 -4.63 -0.07
N TYR A 53 -9.74 -4.27 1.21
CA TYR A 53 -10.35 -5.07 2.27
C TYR A 53 -11.86 -5.27 2.05
N TYR A 54 -12.59 -4.20 1.74
CA TYR A 54 -14.03 -4.30 1.48
C TYR A 54 -14.33 -5.08 0.20
N LEU A 55 -13.59 -4.82 -0.88
CA LEU A 55 -13.74 -5.55 -2.15
C LEU A 55 -13.41 -7.04 -1.97
N SER A 56 -12.33 -7.36 -1.26
CA SER A 56 -11.92 -8.75 -0.99
C SER A 56 -12.94 -9.48 -0.12
N LYS A 57 -13.56 -8.81 0.85
CA LYS A 57 -14.62 -9.40 1.68
C LYS A 57 -15.86 -9.72 0.84
N ARG A 58 -16.24 -8.83 -0.08
CA ARG A 58 -17.38 -9.02 -1.01
C ARG A 58 -17.10 -10.11 -2.04
N LEU A 59 -15.91 -10.12 -2.65
CA LEU A 59 -15.53 -11.12 -3.66
C LEU A 59 -15.19 -12.50 -3.05
N GLY A 60 -14.84 -12.52 -1.77
CA GLY A 60 -14.56 -13.75 -1.03
C GLY A 60 -15.76 -14.68 -0.86
N THR A 61 -17.00 -14.15 -0.96
CA THR A 61 -18.23 -14.94 -0.89
C THR A 61 -18.73 -15.43 -2.24
N HIS A 62 -18.18 -14.92 -3.36
CA HIS A 62 -18.54 -15.42 -4.69
C HIS A 62 -17.95 -16.81 -4.93
N GLU A 63 -18.61 -17.64 -5.73
CA GLU A 63 -18.14 -18.98 -6.07
C GLU A 63 -16.83 -18.95 -6.88
N ASN A 64 -16.72 -18.02 -7.83
CA ASN A 64 -15.57 -17.93 -8.73
C ASN A 64 -14.28 -17.46 -8.00
N PRO A 65 -13.26 -18.31 -7.82
CA PRO A 65 -12.00 -17.95 -7.16
C PRO A 65 -11.13 -16.98 -7.99
N TYR A 66 -11.29 -16.93 -9.31
CA TYR A 66 -10.51 -16.07 -10.19
C TYR A 66 -10.81 -14.58 -10.00
N LEU A 67 -11.99 -14.22 -9.47
CA LEU A 67 -12.33 -12.81 -9.20
C LEU A 67 -11.38 -12.16 -8.19
N LEU A 68 -10.96 -12.90 -7.16
CA LEU A 68 -10.02 -12.38 -6.15
C LEU A 68 -8.60 -12.26 -6.73
N LEU A 69 -8.23 -13.16 -7.64
CA LEU A 69 -6.98 -13.08 -8.39
C LEU A 69 -6.97 -11.86 -9.33
N TYR A 70 -8.03 -11.64 -10.11
CA TYR A 70 -8.15 -10.47 -10.98
C TYR A 70 -8.15 -9.16 -10.20
N LEU A 71 -8.81 -9.11 -9.03
CA LEU A 71 -8.72 -7.96 -8.13
C LEU A 71 -7.26 -7.70 -7.72
N THR A 72 -6.50 -8.75 -7.38
CA THR A 72 -5.08 -8.63 -7.00
C THR A 72 -4.27 -8.01 -8.12
N TYR A 73 -4.40 -8.52 -9.35
CA TYR A 73 -3.67 -7.97 -10.50
C TYR A 73 -4.09 -6.54 -10.84
N ALA A 74 -5.39 -6.25 -10.81
CA ALA A 74 -5.91 -4.90 -11.07
C ALA A 74 -5.36 -3.88 -10.06
N VAL A 75 -5.32 -4.24 -8.77
CA VAL A 75 -4.76 -3.41 -7.71
C VAL A 75 -3.27 -3.15 -7.93
N ILE A 76 -2.49 -4.18 -8.26
CA ILE A 76 -1.04 -4.02 -8.51
C ILE A 76 -0.80 -3.07 -9.69
N LEU A 77 -1.51 -3.27 -10.81
CA LEU A 77 -1.38 -2.41 -12.00
C LEU A 77 -1.82 -0.97 -11.72
N PHE A 78 -2.98 -0.81 -11.07
CA PHE A 78 -3.49 0.50 -10.67
C PHE A 78 -2.51 1.20 -9.74
N LYS A 79 -1.95 0.49 -8.76
CA LYS A 79 -0.97 1.03 -7.80
C LYS A 79 0.29 1.49 -8.51
N LEU A 80 0.82 0.71 -9.45
CA LEU A 80 2.00 1.08 -10.23
C LEU A 80 1.74 2.35 -11.07
N ALA A 81 0.66 2.37 -11.84
CA ALA A 81 0.31 3.52 -12.68
C ALA A 81 0.08 4.79 -11.85
N SER A 82 -0.75 4.70 -10.82
CA SER A 82 -1.05 5.82 -9.91
C SER A 82 0.19 6.33 -9.17
N SER A 83 1.11 5.45 -8.76
CA SER A 83 2.36 5.86 -8.10
C SER A 83 3.24 6.69 -9.03
N VAL A 84 3.38 6.30 -10.30
CA VAL A 84 4.09 7.10 -11.30
C VAL A 84 3.47 8.48 -11.45
N VAL A 85 2.13 8.55 -11.52
CA VAL A 85 1.41 9.82 -11.63
C VAL A 85 1.63 10.71 -10.40
N ILE A 86 1.54 10.16 -9.18
CA ILE A 86 1.74 10.92 -7.94
C ILE A 86 3.16 11.47 -7.85
N VAL A 87 4.17 10.63 -8.09
CA VAL A 87 5.58 11.04 -8.04
C VAL A 87 5.89 12.07 -9.13
N TYR A 88 5.37 11.89 -10.34
CA TYR A 88 5.55 12.84 -11.43
C TYR A 88 4.88 14.19 -11.12
N ALA A 89 3.65 14.18 -10.60
CA ALA A 89 2.95 15.40 -10.20
C ALA A 89 3.71 16.16 -9.11
N PHE A 90 4.25 15.45 -8.12
CA PHE A 90 5.08 16.04 -7.07
C PHE A 90 6.37 16.66 -7.65
N LYS A 91 7.07 15.92 -8.51
CA LYS A 91 8.30 16.42 -9.17
C LYS A 91 8.03 17.69 -9.98
N ARG A 92 6.90 17.74 -10.68
CA ARG A 92 6.51 18.90 -11.50
C ARG A 92 6.17 20.14 -10.66
N HIS A 93 5.71 19.96 -9.42
CA HIS A 93 5.32 21.09 -8.56
C HIS A 93 6.48 21.63 -7.72
N TYR A 94 7.32 20.74 -7.18
CA TYR A 94 8.36 21.11 -6.21
C TYR A 94 9.78 21.15 -6.78
N HIS A 95 9.97 20.76 -8.05
CA HIS A 95 11.27 20.78 -8.74
C HIS A 95 12.45 20.32 -7.87
N PRO A 96 12.41 19.09 -7.32
CA PRO A 96 13.47 18.61 -6.44
C PRO A 96 14.81 18.52 -7.17
N ASP A 97 15.85 19.14 -6.60
CA ASP A 97 17.21 19.12 -7.16
C ASP A 97 17.88 17.74 -7.03
N THR A 98 17.45 16.94 -6.06
CA THR A 98 17.98 15.61 -5.78
C THR A 98 17.08 14.52 -6.34
N ARG A 99 17.68 13.42 -6.82
CA ARG A 99 16.94 12.21 -7.24
C ARG A 99 16.41 11.41 -6.05
N TYR A 100 16.94 11.62 -4.85
CA TYR A 100 16.57 10.89 -3.63
C TYR A 100 15.22 11.34 -3.05
N PHE A 101 14.60 12.39 -3.58
CA PHE A 101 13.30 12.92 -3.13
C PHE A 101 12.16 11.89 -3.13
N VAL A 102 12.29 10.82 -3.91
CA VAL A 102 11.29 9.76 -4.05
C VAL A 102 11.41 8.68 -2.95
N LEU A 103 12.52 8.63 -2.21
CA LEU A 103 12.74 7.61 -1.17
C LEU A 103 11.64 7.57 -0.09
N PRO A 104 11.19 8.72 0.47
CA PRO A 104 10.06 8.77 1.40
C PRO A 104 8.82 8.04 0.86
N PHE A 105 8.53 8.17 -0.44
CA PHE A 105 7.40 7.52 -1.11
C PHE A 105 7.62 6.02 -1.27
N ILE A 106 8.78 5.61 -1.76
CA ILE A 106 9.09 4.21 -2.09
C ILE A 106 9.04 3.35 -0.82
N VAL A 107 9.55 3.83 0.31
CA VAL A 107 9.50 3.07 1.56
C VAL A 107 8.06 2.81 2.00
N VAL A 108 7.19 3.82 1.94
CA VAL A 108 5.77 3.64 2.25
C VAL A 108 5.12 2.68 1.25
N TYR A 109 5.39 2.83 -0.05
CA TYR A 109 4.91 1.91 -1.08
C TYR A 109 5.26 0.45 -0.76
N ILE A 110 6.52 0.17 -0.41
CA ILE A 110 6.99 -1.19 -0.12
C ILE A 110 6.29 -1.75 1.14
N LEU A 111 6.25 -0.98 2.24
CA LEU A 111 5.62 -1.40 3.48
C LEU A 111 4.15 -1.79 3.27
N PHE A 112 3.39 -0.95 2.56
CA PHE A 112 2.00 -1.23 2.23
C PHE A 112 1.84 -2.40 1.24
N THR A 113 2.76 -2.54 0.28
CA THR A 113 2.71 -3.64 -0.69
C THR A 113 2.94 -4.99 -0.03
N ILE A 114 3.89 -5.09 0.92
CA ILE A 114 4.12 -6.31 1.71
C ILE A 114 2.85 -6.68 2.48
N PHE A 115 2.24 -5.70 3.16
CA PHE A 115 1.00 -5.90 3.91
C PHE A 115 -0.17 -6.35 3.04
N GLU A 116 -0.44 -5.66 1.94
CA GLU A 116 -1.51 -6.00 1.00
C GLU A 116 -1.31 -7.38 0.41
N THR A 117 -0.08 -7.70 -0.04
CA THR A 117 0.24 -9.01 -0.60
C THR A 117 0.03 -10.12 0.43
N ALA A 118 0.47 -9.92 1.68
CA ALA A 118 0.24 -10.88 2.76
C ALA A 118 -1.26 -11.08 3.05
N TYR A 119 -2.05 -10.00 3.03
CA TYR A 119 -3.50 -10.06 3.22
C TYR A 119 -4.22 -10.79 2.08
N MET A 120 -3.88 -10.47 0.83
CA MET A 120 -4.51 -11.04 -0.36
C MET A 120 -4.13 -12.52 -0.53
N ALA A 121 -2.85 -12.87 -0.34
CA ALA A 121 -2.38 -14.25 -0.40
C ALA A 121 -3.11 -15.14 0.65
N LYS A 122 -3.27 -14.63 1.87
CA LYS A 122 -4.01 -15.34 2.92
C LYS A 122 -5.48 -15.51 2.58
N SER A 123 -6.09 -14.51 1.95
CA SER A 123 -7.50 -14.55 1.53
C SER A 123 -7.72 -15.54 0.37
N GLY A 124 -6.77 -15.64 -0.57
CA GLY A 124 -6.80 -16.62 -1.66
C GLY A 124 -6.65 -18.07 -1.19
N ARG A 125 -5.71 -18.37 -0.28
CA ARG A 125 -5.50 -19.73 0.25
C ARG A 125 -6.73 -20.29 0.97
N LEU A 126 -7.43 -19.46 1.74
CA LEU A 126 -8.65 -19.86 2.46
C LEU A 126 -9.79 -20.27 1.51
N LYS A 127 -9.87 -19.66 0.32
CA LYS A 127 -10.89 -19.99 -0.68
C LYS A 127 -10.54 -21.28 -1.43
N SER A 128 -9.28 -21.45 -1.84
CA SER A 128 -8.82 -22.68 -2.49
C SER A 128 -9.00 -23.91 -1.60
N SER A 129 -8.77 -23.79 -0.28
CA SER A 129 -9.00 -24.90 0.66
C SER A 129 -10.48 -25.23 0.87
N LYS A 130 -11.40 -24.25 0.74
CA LYS A 130 -12.85 -24.49 0.82
C LYS A 130 -13.45 -25.05 -0.45
N ALA A 131 -12.80 -24.90 -1.60
CA ALA A 131 -13.26 -25.45 -2.88
C ALA A 131 -12.86 -26.93 -3.08
N LEU A 132 -11.98 -27.45 -2.22
CA LEU A 132 -11.47 -28.83 -2.26
C LEU A 132 -12.09 -29.75 -1.20
N ASN A 133 -12.95 -29.21 -0.33
CA ASN A 133 -13.75 -29.94 0.67
C ASN A 133 -15.23 -29.75 0.36
#